data_AF-A0A836JKC8-F1
#
_entry.id   AF-A0A836JKC8-F1
#
_cell.length_a   1.000
_cell.length_b   1.000
_cell.length_c   1.000
_cell.angle_alpha   90.00
_cell.angle_beta   90.00
_cell.angle_gamma   90.00
#
_symmetry.space_group_name_H-M   'P 1'
#
loop_
_entity.id
_entity.type
_entity.pdbx_description
1 polymer ?
#
loop_
_entity_poly.entity_id
_entity_poly.type
_entity_poly.pdbx_seq_one_letter_code
_entity_poly.pdbx_strand_id
1 'polypeptide(L)' 'MKTQPADRFPCPQCSSIFSRKNNLYSHLKYECGKLPRFRCPYCLYASKKASNIRAHIRRKHNGSEVDVIYV' A
#
# COMPACT_ATOMS: atom_id res chain seq x y z
N MET A 1 -12.40 -8.72 -31.18
CA MET A 1 -11.94 -8.22 -29.87
C MET A 1 -10.71 -8.99 -29.47
N LYS A 2 -9.50 -8.43 -29.59
CA LYS A 2 -8.25 -9.14 -29.25
C LYS A 2 -7.93 -8.90 -27.78
N THR A 3 -8.29 -9.86 -26.93
CA THR A 3 -7.84 -9.90 -25.53
C THR A 3 -6.37 -10.32 -25.56
N GLN A 4 -5.46 -9.34 -25.54
CA GLN A 4 -4.04 -9.60 -25.30
C GLN A 4 -3.91 -10.28 -23.92
N PRO A 5 -3.01 -11.25 -23.73
CA PRO A 5 -2.74 -11.76 -22.39
C PRO A 5 -2.33 -10.53 -21.58
N ALA A 6 -3.14 -10.15 -20.60
CA ALA A 6 -2.78 -9.06 -19.71
C ALA A 6 -1.49 -9.51 -19.04
N ASP A 7 -0.34 -8.97 -19.49
CA ASP A 7 0.95 -9.25 -18.90
C ASP A 7 0.84 -8.92 -17.41
N ARG A 8 0.66 -9.98 -16.62
CA ARG A 8 0.61 -9.90 -15.18
C ARG A 8 2.06 -9.84 -14.73
N PHE A 9 2.37 -8.87 -13.89
CA PHE A 9 3.69 -8.64 -13.33
C PHE A 9 3.67 -9.10 -11.88
N PRO A 10 3.92 -10.40 -11.60
CA PRO A 10 3.98 -10.92 -10.24
C PRO A 10 5.23 -10.41 -9.53
N CYS A 11 5.13 -10.20 -8.23
CA CYS A 11 6.28 -9.93 -7.38
C CYS A 11 7.05 -11.23 -7.09
N PRO A 12 8.38 -11.28 -7.30
CA PRO A 12 9.18 -12.47 -6.99
C PRO A 12 9.35 -12.74 -5.48
N GLN A 13 9.04 -11.75 -4.64
CA GLN A 13 9.29 -11.81 -3.19
C GLN A 13 8.01 -11.88 -2.35
N CYS A 14 6.82 -11.74 -2.97
CA CYS A 14 5.55 -11.91 -2.28
C CYS A 14 4.42 -12.26 -3.26
N SER A 15 3.25 -12.62 -2.76
CA SER A 15 2.10 -13.04 -3.57
C SER A 15 1.34 -11.89 -4.27
N SER A 16 1.93 -10.70 -4.40
CA SER A 16 1.29 -9.55 -5.05
C SER A 16 1.42 -9.63 -6.57
N ILE A 17 0.33 -9.38 -7.29
CA ILE A 17 0.31 -9.37 -8.76
C ILE A 17 -0.17 -8.00 -9.25
N PHE A 18 0.56 -7.44 -10.21
CA PHE A 18 0.26 -6.12 -10.77
C PHE A 18 -0.08 -6.22 -12.25
N SER A 19 -1.04 -5.41 -12.70
CA SER A 19 -1.39 -5.33 -14.13
C SER A 19 -0.45 -4.44 -14.95
N ARG A 20 0.55 -3.80 -14.30
CA ARG A 20 1.51 -2.90 -14.95
C ARG A 20 2.90 -3.02 -14.32
N LYS A 21 3.94 -2.96 -15.17
CA LYS A 21 5.35 -3.07 -14.76
C LYS A 21 5.79 -1.94 -13.82
N ASN A 22 5.33 -0.71 -14.04
CA ASN A 22 5.67 0.44 -13.18
C ASN A 22 5.14 0.29 -11.75
N ASN A 23 3.96 -0.34 -11.59
CA ASN A 23 3.39 -0.64 -10.29
C ASN A 23 4.19 -1.72 -9.57
N LEU A 24 4.59 -2.79 -10.28
CA LEU A 24 5.49 -3.80 -9.73
C LEU A 24 6.83 -3.18 -9.29
N TYR A 25 7.45 -2.33 -10.12
CA TYR A 25 8.72 -1.70 -9.78
C TYR A 25 8.61 -0.80 -8.55
N SER A 26 7.54 0.00 -8.45
CA SER A 26 7.28 0.83 -7.28
C SER A 26 7.02 -0.03 -6.04
N HIS A 27 6.28 -1.12 -6.17
CA HIS A 27 6.06 -2.08 -5.10
C HIS A 27 7.39 -2.69 -4.63
N LEU A 28 8.24 -3.19 -5.53
CA LEU A 28 9.55 -3.73 -5.17
C LEU A 28 10.43 -2.72 -4.45
N LYS A 29 10.45 -1.47 -4.94
CA LYS A 29 11.32 -0.42 -4.38
C LYS A 29 10.87 0.08 -3.01
N TYR A 30 9.57 0.11 -2.73
CA TYR A 30 9.03 0.82 -1.55
C TYR A 30 8.20 -0.04 -0.59
N GLU A 31 7.65 -1.16 -1.05
CA GLU A 31 6.69 -1.96 -0.27
C GLU A 31 7.20 -3.36 0.02
N CYS A 32 7.81 -4.01 -0.97
CA CYS A 32 8.21 -5.40 -0.87
C CYS A 32 9.33 -5.58 0.15
N GLY A 33 9.16 -6.54 1.06
CA GLY A 33 10.10 -6.77 2.17
C GLY A 33 10.20 -5.63 3.19
N LYS A 34 9.48 -4.52 3.02
CA LYS A 34 9.50 -3.41 3.98
C LYS A 34 8.42 -3.58 5.05
N LEU A 35 8.79 -3.28 6.28
CA LEU A 35 7.84 -3.21 7.40
C LEU A 35 6.96 -1.95 7.28
N PRO A 36 5.74 -1.99 7.83
CA PRO A 36 4.89 -0.81 7.88
C PRO A 36 5.57 0.28 8.73
N ARG A 37 5.97 1.37 8.07
CA ARG A 37 6.64 2.52 8.70
C ARG A 37 5.66 3.56 9.25
N PHE A 38 4.38 3.47 8.87
CA PHE A 38 3.36 4.42 9.27
C PHE A 38 2.29 3.72 10.08
N ARG A 39 1.92 4.29 11.22
CA ARG A 39 0.88 3.77 12.09
C ARG A 39 -0.19 4.84 12.36
N CYS A 40 -1.43 4.38 12.53
CA CYS A 40 -2.53 5.22 12.94
C CYS A 40 -2.34 5.65 14.41
N PRO A 41 -2.50 6.94 14.75
CA PRO A 41 -2.45 7.39 16.15
C PRO A 41 -3.62 6.89 16.99
N TYR A 42 -4.74 6.52 16.37
CA TYR A 42 -5.98 6.14 17.07
C TYR A 42 -6.21 4.63 17.17
N CYS A 43 -5.38 3.80 16.54
CA CYS A 43 -5.53 2.34 16.59
C CYS A 43 -4.23 1.59 16.27
N LEU A 44 -4.30 0.25 16.24
CA LEU A 44 -3.14 -0.61 15.93
C LEU A 44 -2.86 -0.75 14.42
N TYR A 45 -3.64 -0.09 13.55
CA TYR A 45 -3.47 -0.21 12.11
C TYR A 45 -2.16 0.45 11.65
N ALA A 46 -1.35 -0.31 10.91
CA ALA A 46 -0.10 0.16 10.34
C ALA A 46 -0.02 -0.16 8.84
N SER A 47 0.68 0.68 8.10
CA SER A 47 0.82 0.60 6.65
C SER A 47 2.19 1.07 6.21
N LYS A 48 2.59 0.65 5.02
CA LYS A 48 3.87 1.03 4.40
C LYS A 48 3.80 2.40 3.73
N LYS A 49 2.57 2.94 3.53
CA LYS A 49 2.34 4.26 2.93
C LYS A 49 1.54 5.16 3.87
N ALA A 50 1.99 6.40 4.01
CA ALA A 50 1.25 7.44 4.74
C ALA A 50 -0.14 7.68 4.14
N SER A 51 -0.28 7.68 2.81
CA SER A 51 -1.58 7.88 2.14
C SER A 51 -2.64 6.86 2.57
N ASN A 52 -2.23 5.61 2.83
CA ASN A 52 -3.12 4.56 3.29
C ASN A 52 -3.59 4.80 4.73
N ILE A 53 -2.71 5.25 5.64
CA ILE A 53 -3.11 5.62 7.01
C ILE A 53 -4.06 6.82 6.98
N ARG A 54 -3.78 7.85 6.18
CA ARG A 54 -4.66 9.01 6.05
C ARG A 54 -6.06 8.63 5.55
N ALA A 55 -6.12 7.75 4.55
CA ALA A 55 -7.39 7.23 4.04
C ALA A 55 -8.11 6.35 5.08
N HIS A 56 -7.36 5.57 5.86
CA HIS A 56 -7.88 4.77 6.96
C HIS A 56 -8.52 5.65 8.04
N ILE A 57 -7.84 6.72 8.48
CA ILE A 57 -8.36 7.65 9.50
C ILE A 57 -9.67 8.27 9.02
N ARG A 58 -9.70 8.82 7.80
CA ARG A 58 -10.93 9.39 7.24
C ARG A 58 -12.11 8.41 7.18
N ARG A 59 -11.86 7.11 7.06
CA ARG A 59 -12.92 6.08 6.93
C ARG A 59 -13.30 5.41 8.24
N LYS A 60 -12.37 5.32 9.20
CA LYS A 60 -12.53 4.54 10.44
C LYS A 60 -12.53 5.40 11.70
N HIS A 61 -11.98 6.61 11.62
CA HIS A 61 -11.88 7.59 12.70
C HIS A 61 -12.51 8.91 12.20
N ASN A 62 -13.82 8.86 11.91
CA ASN A 62 -14.54 10.00 11.36
C ASN A 62 -14.53 11.16 12.36
N GLY A 63 -14.10 12.35 11.92
CA GLY A 63 -13.95 13.53 12.78
C GLY A 63 -12.63 13.62 13.54
N SER A 64 -11.71 12.67 13.36
CA SER A 64 -10.36 12.75 13.92
C SER A 64 -9.36 13.42 12.98
N GLU A 65 -8.31 14.02 13.53
CA GLU A 65 -7.27 14.69 12.74
C GLU A 65 -6.48 13.68 11.92
N VAL A 66 -6.20 14.03 10.66
CA VAL A 66 -5.58 13.11 9.70
C VAL A 66 -4.06 13.16 9.82
N ASP A 67 -3.54 12.54 10.88
CA ASP A 67 -2.10 12.44 11.16
C ASP A 67 -1.55 11.01 11.05
N VAL A 68 -0.23 10.86 10.92
CA VAL A 68 0.46 9.56 10.84
C VAL A 68 1.64 9.51 11.79
N ILE A 69 1.74 8.44 12.58
CA ILE A 69 2.90 8.20 13.43
C ILE A 69 3.94 7.40 12.64
N TYR A 70 5.20 7.81 12.71
CA TYR A 70 6.33 7.04 12.18
C TYR A 70 6.74 5.96 13.18
N VAL A 71 6.93 4.75 12.67
CA VAL A 71 7.44 3.59 13.41
C VAL A 71 8.81 3.20 12.88
#